data_AF-A0A369QIG6-F1
#
_entry.id   AF-A0A369QIG6-F1
#
_cell.length_a   1.000
_cell.length_b   1.000
_cell.length_c   1.000
_cell.angle_alpha   90.00
_cell.angle_beta   90.00
_cell.angle_gamma   90.00
#
_symmetry.space_group_name_H-M   'P 1'
#
loop_
_entity.id
_entity.type
_entity.pdbx_description
1 polymer ?
#
loop_
_entity_poly.entity_id
_entity_poly.type
_entity_poly.pdbx_seq_one_letter_code
_entity_poly.pdbx_strand_id
1 'polypeptide(L)'
;MSLDEFLIKPLDWRAHFVSLQGVFLANRSGYKFDFSLYYVADFFVEIWYTKGSHEVGLIRGFTETACLTTYLDEINLSDIRI
;
A
#
# COMPACT_ATOMS: atom_id res chain seq x y z
N MET A 1 6.30 13.44 -7.19
CA MET A 1 7.31 12.52 -6.65
C MET A 1 7.14 11.23 -7.39
N SER A 2 8.21 10.68 -7.98
CA SER A 2 8.15 9.38 -8.66
C SER A 2 8.26 8.22 -7.68
N LEU A 3 7.93 7.01 -8.14
CA LEU A 3 8.11 5.78 -7.37
C LEU A 3 9.59 5.59 -6.93
N ASP A 4 10.55 5.85 -7.81
CA ASP A 4 11.98 5.69 -7.49
C ASP A 4 12.42 6.65 -6.38
N GLU A 5 12.00 7.92 -6.46
CA GLU A 5 12.27 8.93 -5.43
C GLU A 5 11.65 8.56 -4.08
N PHE A 6 10.48 7.92 -4.10
CA PHE A 6 9.80 7.43 -2.91
C PHE A 6 10.56 6.26 -2.28
N LEU A 7 10.96 5.25 -3.07
CA LEU A 7 11.55 4.00 -2.58
C LEU A 7 12.91 4.18 -1.91
N ILE A 8 13.68 5.22 -2.28
CA ILE A 8 14.97 5.53 -1.64
C ILE A 8 14.83 6.20 -0.27
N LYS A 9 13.62 6.58 0.16
CA LYS A 9 13.40 7.24 1.46
C LYS A 9 13.36 6.22 2.61
N PRO A 10 13.73 6.63 3.84
CA PRO A 10 13.59 5.78 5.02
C PRO A 10 12.15 5.28 5.22
N LEU A 11 12.00 4.11 5.85
CA LEU A 11 10.70 3.48 6.08
C LEU A 11 9.71 4.41 6.80
N ASP A 12 10.15 5.05 7.89
CA ASP A 12 9.30 5.95 8.68
C ASP A 12 8.83 7.15 7.86
N TRP A 13 9.71 7.70 7.01
CA TRP A 13 9.35 8.79 6.12
C TRP A 13 8.31 8.34 5.09
N ARG A 14 8.50 7.16 4.48
CA ARG A 14 7.54 6.59 3.53
C ARG A 14 6.19 6.33 4.17
N ALA A 15 6.17 5.76 5.38
CA ALA A 15 4.95 5.50 6.15
C ALA A 15 4.20 6.81 6.43
N HIS A 16 4.93 7.81 6.93
CA HIS A 16 4.37 9.13 7.21
C HIS A 16 3.84 9.80 5.95
N PHE A 17 4.59 9.75 4.84
CA PHE A 17 4.18 10.32 3.57
C PHE A 17 2.88 9.69 3.04
N VAL A 18 2.78 8.36 3.04
CA VAL A 18 1.56 7.64 2.63
C VAL A 18 0.39 8.00 3.54
N SER A 19 0.62 8.14 4.85
CA SER A 19 -0.44 8.54 5.80
C SER A 19 -1.02 9.93 5.53
N LEU A 20 -0.22 10.83 4.92
CA LEU A 20 -0.62 12.20 4.64
C LEU A 20 -1.17 12.39 3.21
N GLN A 21 -0.66 11.63 2.24
CA GLN A 21 -0.91 11.86 0.81
C GLN A 21 -1.61 10.69 0.11
N GLY A 22 -1.68 9.54 0.77
CA GLY A 22 -2.25 8.34 0.17
C GLY A 22 -3.76 8.32 0.24
N VAL A 23 -4.38 7.93 -0.87
CA VAL A 23 -5.78 7.56 -0.95
C VAL A 23 -5.89 6.08 -0.63
N PHE A 24 -6.55 5.74 0.48
CA PHE A 24 -6.81 4.36 0.83
C PHE A 24 -7.66 3.67 -0.23
N LEU A 25 -7.24 2.51 -0.68
CA LEU A 25 -7.99 1.70 -1.65
C LEU A 25 -8.61 0.48 -0.98
N ALA A 26 -7.83 -0.24 -0.16
CA ALA A 26 -8.29 -1.49 0.44
C ALA A 26 -7.36 -2.05 1.51
N ASN A 27 -7.90 -3.01 2.25
CA ASN A 27 -7.15 -3.88 3.12
C ASN A 27 -7.23 -5.33 2.65
N ARG A 28 -6.19 -6.09 2.96
CA ARG A 28 -6.13 -7.53 2.82
C ARG A 28 -5.53 -8.12 4.09
N SER A 29 -6.08 -9.24 4.56
CA SER A 29 -5.55 -9.92 5.74
C SER A 29 -4.82 -11.21 5.34
N GLY A 30 -3.53 -11.29 5.67
CA GLY A 30 -2.74 -12.51 5.51
C GLY A 30 -2.61 -13.30 6.81
N TYR A 31 -1.81 -14.37 6.78
CA TYR A 31 -1.57 -15.19 7.96
C TYR A 31 -0.70 -14.49 9.02
N LYS A 32 0.40 -13.85 8.61
CA LYS A 32 1.35 -13.16 9.52
C LYS A 32 1.28 -11.62 9.44
N PHE A 33 0.73 -11.12 8.34
CA PHE A 33 0.69 -9.69 8.05
C PHE A 33 -0.70 -9.27 7.64
N ASP A 34 -1.08 -8.06 7.97
CA ASP A 34 -2.17 -7.34 7.34
C ASP A 34 -1.58 -6.34 6.35
N PHE A 35 -2.29 -6.09 5.26
CA PHE A 35 -1.83 -5.25 4.17
C PHE A 35 -2.83 -4.14 3.94
N SER A 36 -2.33 -2.92 3.79
CA SER A 36 -3.14 -1.77 3.37
C SER A 36 -2.60 -1.22 2.07
N LEU A 37 -3.48 -1.13 1.08
CA LEU A 37 -3.19 -0.62 -0.25
C LEU A 37 -3.65 0.82 -0.36
N TYR A 38 -2.77 1.66 -0.90
CA TYR A 38 -2.98 3.08 -1.14
C TYR A 38 -2.63 3.42 -2.59
N TYR A 39 -3.28 4.45 -3.12
CA TYR A 39 -2.83 5.16 -4.31
C TYR A 39 -2.20 6.49 -3.89
N VAL A 40 -0.99 6.77 -4.35
CA VAL A 40 -0.25 7.96 -3.97
C VAL A 40 0.35 8.59 -5.22
N ALA A 41 -0.03 9.84 -5.51
CA ALA A 41 0.30 10.54 -6.75
C ALA A 41 -0.11 9.74 -8.01
N ASP A 42 0.79 8.94 -8.56
CA ASP A 42 0.65 8.16 -9.79
C ASP A 42 1.09 6.67 -9.65
N PHE A 43 1.24 6.18 -8.42
CA PHE A 43 1.62 4.78 -8.14
C PHE A 43 0.85 4.21 -6.95
N PHE A 44 0.90 2.87 -6.83
CA PHE A 44 0.32 2.15 -5.71
C PHE A 44 1.37 1.90 -4.63
N VAL A 45 0.91 1.94 -3.38
CA VAL A 45 1.73 1.62 -2.21
C VAL A 45 1.01 0.60 -1.34
N GLU A 46 1.72 -0.48 -1.03
CA GLU A 46 1.28 -1.52 -0.12
C GLU A 46 2.10 -1.45 1.17
N ILE A 47 1.42 -1.21 2.28
CA ILE A 47 2.00 -1.20 3.62
C ILE A 47 1.69 -2.52 4.32
N TRP A 48 2.72 -3.16 4.86
CA TRP A 48 2.64 -4.44 5.53
C TRP A 48 2.74 -4.23 7.02
N TYR A 49 1.73 -4.66 7.77
CA TYR A 49 1.68 -4.58 9.22
C TYR A 49 1.85 -5.96 9.82
N THR A 50 2.72 -6.10 10.81
CA THR A 50 2.85 -7.35 11.55
C THR A 50 1.61 -7.56 12.42
N LYS A 51 0.97 -8.73 12.29
CA LYS A 51 -0.22 -9.05 13.10
C LYS A 51 0.12 -9.03 14.59
N GLY A 52 -0.67 -8.30 15.35
CA GLY A 52 -0.54 -8.19 16.81
C GLY A 52 0.41 -7.12 17.32
N SER A 53 1.27 -6.51 16.49
CA SER A 53 2.10 -5.36 16.89
C SER A 53 1.70 -4.03 16.24
N HIS A 54 0.88 -4.04 15.19
CA HIS A 54 0.57 -2.86 14.36
C HIS A 54 1.82 -2.15 13.80
N GLU A 55 2.99 -2.79 13.87
CA GLU A 55 4.24 -2.22 13.37
C GLU A 55 4.32 -2.40 11.86
N VAL A 56 4.78 -1.34 11.18
CA VAL A 56 5.08 -1.38 9.75
C VAL A 56 6.33 -2.25 9.55
N GLY A 57 6.14 -3.42 8.94
CA GLY A 57 7.24 -4.30 8.58
C GLY A 57 7.88 -3.92 7.25
N LEU A 58 7.07 -3.57 6.26
CA LEU A 58 7.53 -3.25 4.90
C LEU A 58 6.60 -2.24 4.23
N ILE A 59 7.19 -1.43 3.35
CA ILE A 59 6.45 -0.62 2.38
C ILE A 59 6.97 -0.95 0.98
N ARG A 60 6.07 -1.40 0.13
CA ARG A 60 6.33 -1.70 -1.28
C ARG A 60 5.55 -0.71 -2.15
N GLY A 61 6.18 -0.18 -3.19
CA GLY A 61 5.52 0.64 -4.20
C GLY A 61 5.61 0.00 -5.57
N PHE A 62 4.59 0.19 -6.40
CA PHE A 62 4.51 -0.36 -7.76
C PHE A 62 3.54 0.43 -8.64
N THR A 63 3.72 0.36 -9.96
CA THR A 63 2.81 0.97 -10.96
C THR A 63 1.99 -0.07 -11.72
N GLU A 64 2.40 -1.34 -11.67
CA GLU A 64 1.77 -2.42 -12.42
C GLU A 64 0.43 -2.82 -11.80
N THR A 65 -0.65 -2.69 -12.57
CA THR A 65 -2.00 -3.13 -12.16
C THR A 65 -2.09 -4.64 -11.96
N ALA A 66 -1.18 -5.42 -12.57
CA ALA A 66 -1.06 -6.86 -12.32
C ALA A 66 -0.76 -7.18 -10.84
N CYS A 67 -0.11 -6.29 -10.09
CA CYS A 67 0.10 -6.48 -8.65
C CYS A 67 -1.20 -6.35 -7.84
N LEU A 68 -2.23 -5.71 -8.40
CA LEU A 68 -3.54 -5.57 -7.77
C LEU A 68 -4.37 -6.86 -7.84
N THR A 69 -4.01 -7.83 -8.68
CA THR A 69 -4.80 -9.07 -8.82
C THR A 69 -4.94 -9.82 -7.51
N THR A 70 -3.91 -9.79 -6.66
CA THR A 70 -3.93 -10.39 -5.32
C THR A 70 -4.96 -9.76 -4.39
N TYR A 71 -5.39 -8.54 -4.72
CA TYR A 71 -6.45 -7.86 -4.04
C TYR A 71 -7.80 -7.99 -4.76
N LEU A 72 -7.87 -8.35 -6.03
CA LEU A 72 -9.14 -8.49 -6.76
C LEU A 72 -10.03 -9.60 -6.21
N ASP A 73 -9.43 -10.65 -5.64
CA ASP A 73 -10.18 -11.71 -4.99
C ASP A 73 -10.81 -11.27 -3.64
N GLU A 74 -10.32 -10.16 -3.06
CA GLU A 74 -10.77 -9.63 -1.76
C GLU A 74 -11.39 -8.20 -1.82
N ILE A 75 -11.18 -7.46 -2.92
CA ILE A 75 -11.70 -6.11 -3.18
C ILE A 75 -12.75 -6.17 -4.26
N ASN A 76 -13.93 -5.61 -3.98
CA ASN A 76 -14.87 -5.25 -5.03
C ASN A 76 -14.38 -3.97 -5.74
N LEU A 77 -13.81 -4.11 -6.95
CA LEU A 77 -13.33 -2.99 -7.78
C LEU A 77 -14.38 -1.90 -8.03
N SER A 78 -15.67 -2.20 -7.83
CA SER A 78 -16.76 -1.23 -7.99
C SER A 78 -16.68 -0.07 -7.00
N ASP A 79 -15.96 -0.23 -5.89
CA ASP A 79 -15.74 0.83 -4.89
C ASP A 79 -14.53 1.72 -5.20
N ILE A 80 -13.66 1.30 -6.12
CA ILE A 80 -12.51 2.12 -6.55
C ILE A 80 -13.00 3.11 -7.60
N ARG A 81 -13.36 4.31 -7.16
CA ARG A 81 -13.59 5.47 -8.04
C ARG A 81 -12.24 6.05 -8.49
N ILE A 82 -11.78 5.60 -9.65
CA ILE A 82 -10.68 6.23 -10.41
C ILE A 82 -11.22 7.38 -11.25
#